data_AF-A0A3B3CSZ0-F1
#
_entry.id   AF-A0A3B3CSZ0-F1
#
_cell.length_a   1.000
_cell.length_b   1.000
_cell.length_c   1.000
_cell.angle_alpha   90.00
_cell.angle_beta   90.00
_cell.angle_gamma   90.00
#
_symmetry.space_group_name_H-M   'P 1'
#
loop_
_entity.id
_entity.type
_entity.pdbx_description
1 polymer ?
#
loop_
_entity_poly.entity_id
_entity_poly.type
_entity_poly.pdbx_seq_one_letter_code
_entity_poly.pdbx_strand_id
1 'polypeptide(L)'
;MQSGDSTGASVGVSGVQSRSEDEESLGVKDVKRPSAQSFGSGVPKRRSSSRSIKRKKFDDELVESSLVKSSSRVKGPPLIEPVRCLGSELSSSEKKKVTKSGTPLTMVLNPPPMAKRVKKSKQPLHITKDLGRWKPTDDLLLINAVLQTTDLTSVHLGVKFSCRFTLLEIKERWYALLYDPVISKLAWQAMRQLHPEAIAAIQSKALFSQAEQALLAKIGSTSQPKLEVFQELLNKHPAVFHPYRTPKSLLVHWQLLKQYYLLDDQSVQPLPKGDQVLNFSDAEQMVDDVKLKESRDEVLEHELMISDRHQKKEIRQLEQELPRWQVLVDSITGMSMPDFDNQTLAALRGRMVRYLMRSREITLGRATKDKQVDVDLSLEGPAWKISRKQGIIKLKNNGDFFIANEGRRPIYIDGRPVLSGNKWKLNNNSVVEIASLRFVFLINLELISLIKAEAAKMTQQ
;
A
#
# COMPACT_ATOMS: atom_id res chain seq x y z
N MET A 1 15.34 -32.03 84.01
CA MET A 1 16.71 -31.77 84.49
C MET A 1 17.14 -30.45 83.91
N GLN A 2 17.50 -29.50 84.78
CA GLN A 2 18.30 -28.27 84.58
C GLN A 2 17.86 -27.28 83.47
N SER A 3 17.82 -25.95 83.60
CA SER A 3 17.96 -24.89 84.63
C SER A 3 18.59 -23.69 83.91
N GLY A 4 18.18 -22.47 84.25
CA GLY A 4 18.82 -21.20 83.83
C GLY A 4 17.89 -20.39 82.93
N ASP A 5 17.01 -19.48 83.38
CA ASP A 5 17.06 -18.41 84.39
C ASP A 5 17.61 -17.07 83.86
N SER A 6 17.01 -15.98 84.38
CA SER A 6 17.31 -14.54 84.24
C SER A 6 16.90 -13.86 82.91
N THR A 7 16.26 -12.70 82.87
CA THR A 7 15.88 -11.70 83.88
C THR A 7 14.83 -10.74 83.28
N GLY A 8 13.92 -10.24 84.10
CA GLY A 8 12.88 -9.28 83.73
C GLY A 8 13.19 -7.81 84.08
N ALA A 9 12.09 -7.05 84.15
CA ALA A 9 11.91 -5.64 84.51
C ALA A 9 12.01 -4.64 83.33
N SER A 10 10.97 -3.93 82.86
CA SER A 10 9.77 -3.27 83.41
C SER A 10 9.96 -1.79 83.75
N VAL A 11 8.95 -0.99 83.35
CA VAL A 11 8.63 0.41 83.70
C VAL A 11 9.53 1.47 83.04
N GLY A 12 9.08 2.57 82.42
CA GLY A 12 7.78 3.23 82.30
C GLY A 12 7.99 4.76 82.38
N VAL A 13 7.06 5.52 81.78
CA VAL A 13 6.62 6.88 82.20
C VAL A 13 7.33 8.13 81.59
N SER A 14 6.57 8.79 80.69
CA SER A 14 6.18 10.23 80.58
C SER A 14 7.17 11.39 80.42
N GLY A 15 6.70 12.41 79.66
CA GLY A 15 6.82 13.85 80.01
C GLY A 15 7.97 14.60 79.31
N VAL A 16 7.77 15.35 78.21
CA VAL A 16 7.21 16.71 78.07
C VAL A 16 8.24 17.86 78.22
N GLN A 17 8.15 18.84 77.28
CA GLN A 17 8.65 20.24 77.26
C GLN A 17 10.11 20.47 76.79
N SER A 18 10.42 21.39 75.86
CA SER A 18 10.06 22.82 75.90
C SER A 18 10.27 23.60 74.57
N ARG A 19 9.37 24.59 74.34
CA ARG A 19 9.59 26.01 73.89
C ARG A 19 9.94 26.31 72.42
N SER A 20 9.41 27.36 71.75
CA SER A 20 8.47 28.44 72.11
C SER A 20 8.07 29.28 70.85
N GLU A 21 6.86 29.90 70.91
CA GLU A 21 6.46 31.27 70.44
C GLU A 21 6.37 31.55 68.91
N ASP A 22 5.35 32.18 68.28
CA ASP A 22 4.15 32.99 68.64
C ASP A 22 3.12 32.93 67.45
N GLU A 23 1.80 32.75 67.63
CA GLU A 23 0.68 33.74 67.77
C GLU A 23 0.56 34.75 66.59
N GLU A 24 -0.58 35.11 65.98
CA GLU A 24 -2.01 35.20 66.36
C GLU A 24 -2.85 35.31 65.04
N SER A 25 -3.97 34.58 64.88
CA SER A 25 -5.40 35.02 65.03
C SER A 25 -5.98 35.86 63.86
N LEU A 26 -7.25 35.86 63.45
CA LEU A 26 -8.50 35.08 63.62
C LEU A 26 -9.48 35.69 62.58
N GLY A 27 -10.49 34.96 62.09
CA GLY A 27 -11.59 35.61 61.35
C GLY A 27 -12.51 34.72 60.51
N VAL A 28 -13.57 34.21 61.13
CA VAL A 28 -14.70 33.46 60.55
C VAL A 28 -15.73 34.44 59.94
N LYS A 29 -16.40 34.07 58.82
CA LYS A 29 -17.89 34.05 58.62
C LYS A 29 -18.36 34.01 57.15
N ASP A 30 -19.09 32.94 56.85
CA ASP A 30 -20.45 32.87 56.29
C ASP A 30 -20.93 33.65 55.03
N VAL A 31 -21.46 32.84 54.10
CA VAL A 31 -22.77 32.96 53.41
C VAL A 31 -22.98 34.09 52.38
N LYS A 32 -23.14 33.69 51.10
CA LYS A 32 -24.39 33.93 50.33
C LYS A 32 -24.41 33.24 48.96
N ARG A 33 -25.48 32.46 48.72
CA ARG A 33 -26.06 32.15 47.40
C ARG A 33 -27.24 33.11 47.18
N PRO A 34 -27.55 33.53 45.93
CA PRO A 34 -28.79 33.08 45.24
C PRO A 34 -28.55 32.77 43.74
N SER A 35 -29.10 31.71 43.12
CA SER A 35 -30.39 31.62 42.37
C SER A 35 -30.70 32.83 41.46
N ALA A 36 -31.23 32.77 40.24
CA ALA A 36 -31.63 31.75 39.24
C ALA A 36 -32.16 32.54 37.99
N GLN A 37 -32.33 31.85 36.85
CA GLN A 37 -33.19 32.21 35.68
C GLN A 37 -32.72 33.37 34.75
N SER A 38 -32.92 33.43 33.42
CA SER A 38 -33.52 32.55 32.40
C SER A 38 -33.24 33.08 30.95
N PHE A 39 -33.42 32.20 29.95
CA PHE A 39 -33.67 32.34 28.49
C PHE A 39 -33.28 33.59 27.67
N GLY A 40 -32.63 33.35 26.50
CA GLY A 40 -32.58 34.29 25.38
C GLY A 40 -31.81 33.79 24.15
N SER A 41 -32.55 33.50 23.08
CA SER A 41 -32.11 33.10 21.74
C SER A 41 -31.09 34.07 21.10
N GLY A 42 -30.04 33.55 20.45
CA GLY A 42 -29.11 34.38 19.65
C GLY A 42 -27.99 33.58 18.99
N VAL A 43 -27.98 33.58 17.65
CA VAL A 43 -27.01 32.99 16.70
C VAL A 43 -25.53 33.10 17.16
N PRO A 44 -24.70 32.03 17.06
CA PRO A 44 -23.30 32.12 17.44
C PRO A 44 -22.50 33.00 16.45
N LYS A 45 -22.01 34.13 16.97
CA LYS A 45 -21.11 35.08 16.32
C LYS A 45 -19.79 34.37 15.93
N ARG A 46 -19.50 34.32 14.63
CA ARG A 46 -18.22 33.88 14.05
C ARG A 46 -17.08 34.72 14.64
N ARG A 47 -16.15 34.11 15.38
CA ARG A 47 -14.88 34.73 15.78
C ARG A 47 -13.94 34.80 14.56
N SER A 48 -13.80 35.98 13.96
CA SER A 48 -12.77 36.27 12.96
C SER A 48 -11.48 36.71 13.66
N SER A 49 -10.39 35.96 13.48
CA SER A 49 -9.06 36.34 13.99
C SER A 49 -8.41 37.38 13.08
N SER A 50 -7.96 38.50 13.66
CA SER A 50 -7.20 39.57 13.00
C SER A 50 -5.69 39.30 12.97
N ARG A 51 -5.26 38.04 12.88
CA ARG A 51 -3.83 37.68 12.78
C ARG A 51 -3.48 37.33 11.33
N SER A 52 -2.52 38.07 10.77
CA SER A 52 -2.05 37.86 9.39
C SER A 52 -1.45 36.46 9.23
N ILE A 53 -2.00 35.71 8.27
CA ILE A 53 -1.45 34.41 7.87
C ILE A 53 -0.17 34.68 7.07
N LYS A 54 1.00 34.49 7.69
CA LYS A 54 2.27 34.44 6.97
C LYS A 54 2.30 33.13 6.16
N ARG A 55 2.03 33.23 4.86
CA ARG A 55 2.38 32.18 3.89
C ARG A 55 3.91 32.09 3.80
N LYS A 56 4.43 30.86 3.75
CA LYS A 56 5.82 30.58 3.40
C LYS A 56 6.05 31.16 2.01
N LYS A 57 7.02 32.08 1.86
CA LYS A 57 7.32 32.70 0.57
C LYS A 57 7.69 31.58 -0.41
N PHE A 58 6.90 31.50 -1.48
CA PHE A 58 7.23 30.74 -2.66
C PHE A 58 8.36 31.51 -3.36
N ASP A 59 9.37 30.78 -3.81
CA ASP A 59 10.47 31.33 -4.59
C ASP A 59 9.97 31.40 -6.04
N ASP A 60 9.38 32.55 -6.40
CA ASP A 60 8.99 32.88 -7.77
C ASP A 60 10.15 33.68 -8.39
N GLU A 61 11.16 32.99 -8.90
CA GLU A 61 12.04 33.60 -9.91
C GLU A 61 11.28 33.69 -11.23
N LEU A 62 10.73 34.87 -11.45
CA LEU A 62 10.21 35.34 -12.73
C LEU A 62 11.41 35.63 -13.64
N VAL A 63 11.79 34.68 -14.49
CA VAL A 63 12.68 34.96 -15.62
C VAL A 63 11.85 35.63 -16.73
N GLU A 64 12.17 36.89 -16.98
CA GLU A 64 11.58 37.75 -18.00
C GLU A 64 11.59 37.08 -19.38
N SER A 65 10.41 37.01 -20.00
CA SER A 65 10.28 36.72 -21.43
C SER A 65 10.11 38.04 -22.19
N SER A 66 11.11 38.38 -23.00
CA SER A 66 10.99 39.39 -24.05
C SER A 66 10.10 38.87 -25.17
N LEU A 67 8.80 39.19 -25.11
CA LEU A 67 7.89 39.13 -26.24
C LEU A 67 7.83 40.51 -26.91
N VAL A 68 8.42 40.62 -28.10
CA VAL A 68 8.11 41.71 -29.03
C VAL A 68 6.75 41.44 -29.64
N LYS A 69 5.88 42.43 -29.48
CA LYS A 69 4.46 42.46 -29.82
C LYS A 69 4.30 42.98 -31.24
N SER A 70 3.43 42.36 -32.04
CA SER A 70 2.58 43.12 -32.96
C SER A 70 1.21 42.46 -33.08
N SER A 71 0.22 43.33 -33.24
CA SER A 71 -1.18 43.21 -32.91
C SER A 71 -2.02 43.19 -34.19
N SER A 72 -3.06 42.36 -34.26
CA SER A 72 -4.44 42.83 -34.49
C SER A 72 -5.43 41.68 -34.54
N ARG A 73 -6.62 41.92 -33.98
CA ARG A 73 -7.77 41.02 -33.82
C ARG A 73 -8.98 41.76 -34.39
N VAL A 74 -9.78 41.17 -35.29
CA VAL A 74 -11.23 41.49 -35.43
C VAL A 74 -12.03 40.25 -35.89
N LYS A 75 -13.29 40.22 -35.47
CA LYS A 75 -14.31 39.16 -35.36
C LYS A 75 -15.12 38.85 -36.65
N GLY A 76 -15.72 37.66 -36.72
CA GLY A 76 -17.06 37.42 -37.31
C GLY A 76 -17.25 36.12 -38.17
N PRO A 77 -18.28 35.28 -37.93
CA PRO A 77 -18.79 34.21 -38.84
C PRO A 77 -20.05 34.69 -39.63
N PRO A 78 -20.78 33.92 -40.49
CA PRO A 78 -20.73 32.50 -40.86
C PRO A 78 -20.92 32.18 -42.39
N LEU A 79 -21.13 30.89 -42.72
CA LEU A 79 -21.86 30.30 -43.88
C LEU A 79 -21.11 29.82 -45.15
N ILE A 80 -21.62 28.67 -45.66
CA ILE A 80 -21.57 28.06 -47.01
C ILE A 80 -20.69 26.79 -47.16
N GLU A 81 -21.35 25.62 -47.08
CA GLU A 81 -21.02 24.36 -47.81
C GLU A 81 -21.58 24.47 -49.27
N PRO A 82 -21.41 23.49 -50.20
CA PRO A 82 -20.27 22.62 -50.55
C PRO A 82 -20.08 22.46 -52.09
N VAL A 83 -18.88 22.16 -52.62
CA VAL A 83 -18.63 21.69 -54.02
C VAL A 83 -17.36 20.81 -53.99
N ARG A 84 -17.39 19.48 -54.22
CA ARG A 84 -17.21 18.71 -55.50
C ARG A 84 -16.00 19.19 -56.34
N CYS A 85 -15.17 18.40 -57.04
CA CYS A 85 -14.96 17.00 -57.45
C CYS A 85 -13.50 16.96 -57.99
N LEU A 86 -12.71 15.87 -57.94
CA LEU A 86 -12.49 14.78 -58.92
C LEU A 86 -11.15 14.15 -58.46
N GLY A 87 -10.82 12.87 -58.57
CA GLY A 87 -11.37 11.74 -59.32
C GLY A 87 -10.17 10.86 -59.70
N SER A 88 -10.25 9.56 -59.43
CA SER A 88 -9.59 8.49 -60.22
C SER A 88 -10.16 7.15 -59.77
N GLU A 89 -10.69 6.44 -60.76
CA GLU A 89 -11.48 5.22 -60.67
C GLU A 89 -10.63 3.96 -60.48
N LEU A 90 -11.27 2.86 -60.07
CA LEU A 90 -11.24 1.58 -60.77
C LEU A 90 -12.42 0.71 -60.29
N SER A 91 -13.16 0.18 -61.27
CA SER A 91 -14.42 -0.56 -61.14
C SER A 91 -14.21 -2.06 -60.88
N SER A 92 -15.17 -2.71 -60.22
CA SER A 92 -15.97 -3.77 -60.87
C SER A 92 -17.20 -4.13 -60.04
N SER A 93 -18.28 -4.38 -60.79
CA SER A 93 -19.66 -4.74 -60.44
C SER A 93 -19.80 -6.04 -59.64
N GLU A 94 -20.79 -6.19 -58.76
CA GLU A 94 -22.03 -6.92 -59.10
C GLU A 94 -23.28 -6.44 -58.33
N LYS A 95 -24.42 -6.52 -59.02
CA LYS A 95 -25.76 -6.08 -58.60
C LYS A 95 -26.50 -7.20 -57.86
N LYS A 96 -27.25 -6.86 -56.81
CA LYS A 96 -28.69 -7.16 -56.77
C LYS A 96 -29.45 -6.28 -55.78
N LYS A 97 -30.64 -5.93 -56.24
CA LYS A 97 -31.53 -4.82 -55.89
C LYS A 97 -32.75 -5.38 -55.14
N VAL A 98 -33.51 -4.45 -54.55
CA VAL A 98 -34.96 -4.47 -54.25
C VAL A 98 -35.34 -4.92 -52.83
N THR A 99 -36.26 -4.31 -52.08
CA THR A 99 -36.91 -2.97 -52.02
C THR A 99 -37.72 -2.95 -50.70
N LYS A 100 -37.84 -1.74 -50.16
CA LYS A 100 -38.72 -1.19 -49.10
C LYS A 100 -40.12 -1.81 -48.89
N SER A 101 -40.58 -1.75 -47.63
CA SER A 101 -41.82 -1.09 -47.11
C SER A 101 -42.06 -1.65 -45.69
N GLY A 102 -42.50 -0.97 -44.63
CA GLY A 102 -43.30 0.24 -44.44
C GLY A 102 -44.20 -0.04 -43.21
N THR A 103 -43.92 0.65 -42.10
CA THR A 103 -44.79 1.18 -41.00
C THR A 103 -46.29 0.75 -40.84
N PRO A 104 -47.00 1.09 -39.74
CA PRO A 104 -46.74 1.02 -38.28
C PRO A 104 -48.00 0.62 -37.42
N LEU A 105 -47.87 0.64 -36.07
CA LEU A 105 -48.93 0.66 -35.01
C LEU A 105 -49.69 -0.69 -34.80
N THR A 106 -50.13 -1.15 -33.62
CA THR A 106 -50.70 -0.53 -32.41
C THR A 106 -50.69 -1.57 -31.26
N MET A 107 -50.95 -1.09 -30.04
CA MET A 107 -50.87 -1.69 -28.71
C MET A 107 -51.68 -3.00 -28.47
N VAL A 108 -51.31 -3.77 -27.44
CA VAL A 108 -52.16 -4.23 -26.30
C VAL A 108 -51.38 -5.19 -25.37
N LEU A 109 -51.76 -5.14 -24.08
CA LEU A 109 -51.15 -5.68 -22.87
C LEU A 109 -51.38 -7.19 -22.60
N ASN A 110 -50.41 -7.77 -21.84
CA ASN A 110 -50.42 -8.93 -20.90
C ASN A 110 -50.51 -10.37 -21.44
N PRO A 111 -50.15 -11.41 -20.63
CA PRO A 111 -49.00 -11.65 -19.71
C PRO A 111 -48.21 -12.95 -20.12
N PRO A 112 -47.11 -13.36 -19.47
CA PRO A 112 -46.31 -14.51 -19.97
C PRO A 112 -46.80 -15.86 -19.42
N PRO A 113 -46.77 -16.95 -20.20
CA PRO A 113 -46.77 -18.30 -19.66
C PRO A 113 -45.34 -18.86 -19.56
N MET A 114 -45.14 -19.65 -18.52
CA MET A 114 -43.87 -20.20 -18.09
C MET A 114 -43.31 -21.31 -18.99
N ALA A 115 -41.99 -21.44 -18.87
CA ALA A 115 -41.16 -22.63 -19.03
C ALA A 115 -40.80 -23.10 -20.45
N LYS A 116 -39.50 -23.00 -20.77
CA LYS A 116 -38.66 -24.20 -20.96
C LYS A 116 -37.17 -23.83 -20.80
N ARG A 117 -36.61 -24.42 -19.75
CA ARG A 117 -35.20 -24.37 -19.35
C ARG A 117 -34.35 -25.06 -20.43
N VAL A 118 -33.63 -24.30 -21.24
CA VAL A 118 -32.54 -24.83 -22.07
C VAL A 118 -31.23 -24.64 -21.32
N LYS A 119 -30.66 -25.79 -20.98
CA LYS A 119 -29.41 -26.01 -20.26
C LYS A 119 -28.25 -25.43 -21.07
N LYS A 120 -27.83 -24.21 -20.78
CA LYS A 120 -26.61 -23.63 -21.38
C LYS A 120 -25.38 -24.20 -20.66
N SER A 121 -24.60 -24.92 -21.46
CA SER A 121 -23.29 -25.48 -21.16
C SER A 121 -22.40 -24.48 -20.40
N LYS A 122 -21.81 -24.93 -19.30
CA LYS A 122 -20.77 -24.20 -18.56
C LYS A 122 -19.44 -24.40 -19.28
N GLN A 123 -18.89 -23.31 -19.81
CA GLN A 123 -17.45 -23.10 -20.06
C GLN A 123 -17.10 -21.70 -19.50
N PRO A 124 -15.87 -21.47 -19.00
CA PRO A 124 -15.66 -20.96 -17.65
C PRO A 124 -15.57 -19.43 -17.51
N LEU A 125 -16.03 -18.97 -16.35
CA LEU A 125 -16.03 -17.61 -15.79
C LEU A 125 -14.62 -17.14 -15.37
N HIS A 126 -13.63 -17.13 -16.27
CA HIS A 126 -12.30 -16.58 -15.96
C HIS A 126 -11.96 -15.26 -16.67
N ILE A 127 -12.62 -14.92 -17.78
CA ILE A 127 -12.24 -13.75 -18.62
C ILE A 127 -12.65 -12.39 -18.01
N THR A 128 -13.64 -12.34 -17.12
CA THR A 128 -14.19 -11.06 -16.62
C THR A 128 -13.54 -10.54 -15.34
N LYS A 129 -12.57 -11.26 -14.76
CA LYS A 129 -11.96 -10.87 -13.47
C LYS A 129 -10.84 -9.83 -13.63
N ASP A 130 -10.22 -9.75 -14.82
CA ASP A 130 -9.00 -8.97 -15.04
C ASP A 130 -9.17 -7.72 -15.89
N LEU A 131 -10.40 -7.44 -16.37
CA LEU A 131 -10.72 -6.22 -17.12
C LEU A 131 -10.40 -4.93 -16.34
N GLY A 132 -10.45 -4.97 -15.01
CA GLY A 132 -10.14 -3.81 -14.15
C GLY A 132 -8.67 -3.66 -13.76
N ARG A 133 -7.81 -4.64 -14.07
CA ARG A 133 -6.38 -4.62 -13.70
C ARG A 133 -5.50 -3.99 -14.78
N TRP A 134 -5.84 -4.19 -16.06
CA TRP A 134 -5.10 -3.64 -17.19
C TRP A 134 -5.39 -2.15 -17.37
N LYS A 135 -4.35 -1.32 -17.36
CA LYS A 135 -4.48 0.11 -17.64
C LYS A 135 -4.30 0.38 -19.14
N PRO A 136 -4.85 1.48 -19.68
CA PRO A 136 -4.61 1.85 -21.08
C PRO A 136 -3.11 2.07 -21.39
N THR A 137 -2.33 2.49 -20.39
CA THR A 137 -0.87 2.58 -20.49
C THR A 137 -0.20 1.21 -20.66
N ASP A 138 -0.73 0.18 -20.01
CA ASP A 138 -0.20 -1.19 -20.10
C ASP A 138 -0.54 -1.81 -21.46
N ASP A 139 -1.76 -1.58 -21.97
CA ASP A 139 -2.17 -2.04 -23.29
C ASP A 139 -1.29 -1.41 -24.39
N LEU A 140 -0.99 -0.11 -24.28
CA LEU A 140 -0.11 0.58 -25.23
C LEU A 140 1.33 0.08 -25.14
N LEU A 141 1.84 -0.14 -23.92
CA LEU A 141 3.17 -0.74 -23.70
C LEU A 141 3.27 -2.13 -24.33
N LEU A 142 2.26 -2.97 -24.11
CA LEU A 142 2.20 -4.32 -24.64
C LEU A 142 2.22 -4.29 -26.17
N ILE A 143 1.35 -3.48 -26.79
CA ILE A 143 1.30 -3.34 -28.26
C ILE A 143 2.65 -2.88 -28.80
N ASN A 144 3.22 -1.81 -28.27
CA ASN A 144 4.49 -1.28 -28.75
C ASN A 144 5.62 -2.31 -28.62
N ALA A 145 5.69 -3.01 -27.49
CA ALA A 145 6.75 -4.00 -27.25
C ALA A 145 6.61 -5.23 -28.14
N VAL A 146 5.38 -5.72 -28.38
CA VAL A 146 5.13 -6.85 -29.30
C VAL A 146 5.43 -6.46 -30.74
N LEU A 147 5.04 -5.26 -31.18
CA LEU A 147 5.36 -4.77 -32.51
C LEU A 147 6.88 -4.62 -32.75
N GLN A 148 7.65 -4.34 -31.70
CA GLN A 148 9.11 -4.22 -31.79
C GLN A 148 9.86 -5.55 -31.75
N THR A 149 9.44 -6.46 -30.87
CA THR A 149 10.20 -7.69 -30.59
C THR A 149 9.62 -8.93 -31.24
N THR A 150 8.33 -8.91 -31.58
CA THR A 150 7.55 -10.07 -32.07
C THR A 150 7.59 -11.31 -31.15
N ASP A 151 8.09 -11.15 -29.91
CA ASP A 151 8.22 -12.23 -28.92
C ASP A 151 7.67 -11.82 -27.56
N LEU A 152 6.62 -12.52 -27.11
CA LEU A 152 5.97 -12.26 -25.83
C LEU A 152 6.84 -12.61 -24.62
N THR A 153 7.85 -13.46 -24.78
CA THR A 153 8.79 -13.81 -23.70
C THR A 153 9.70 -12.63 -23.40
N SER A 154 10.28 -12.02 -24.44
CA SER A 154 11.06 -10.79 -24.36
C SER A 154 10.23 -9.64 -23.79
N VAL A 155 8.95 -9.52 -24.16
CA VAL A 155 8.04 -8.52 -23.57
C VAL A 155 7.85 -8.73 -22.07
N HIS A 156 7.63 -9.97 -21.63
CA HIS A 156 7.44 -10.27 -20.21
C HIS A 156 8.68 -9.94 -19.36
N LEU A 157 9.88 -10.17 -19.90
CA LEU A 157 11.14 -9.90 -19.21
C LEU A 157 11.56 -8.42 -19.29
N GLY A 158 11.31 -7.77 -20.42
CA GLY A 158 11.82 -6.43 -20.73
C GLY A 158 10.88 -5.27 -20.39
N VAL A 159 9.58 -5.51 -20.21
CA VAL A 159 8.60 -4.43 -20.00
C VAL A 159 8.14 -4.35 -18.54
N LYS A 160 8.19 -3.15 -17.99
CA LYS A 160 7.67 -2.84 -16.64
C LYS A 160 6.23 -2.31 -16.74
N PHE A 161 5.27 -3.19 -16.58
CA PHE A 161 3.84 -2.85 -16.49
C PHE A 161 3.47 -2.22 -15.15
N SER A 162 2.26 -1.67 -15.06
CA SER A 162 1.73 -1.04 -13.84
C SER A 162 1.59 -2.00 -12.65
N CYS A 163 1.48 -3.30 -12.93
CA CYS A 163 1.55 -4.36 -11.93
C CYS A 163 2.27 -5.60 -12.50
N ARG A 164 2.66 -6.54 -11.63
CA ARG A 164 3.31 -7.77 -12.07
C ARG A 164 2.28 -8.68 -12.75
N PHE A 165 2.54 -8.98 -14.01
CA PHE A 165 1.79 -9.96 -14.81
C PHE A 165 2.67 -11.16 -15.10
N THR A 166 2.07 -12.34 -15.08
CA THR A 166 2.67 -13.59 -15.54
C THR A 166 2.73 -13.63 -17.06
N LEU A 167 3.60 -14.47 -17.61
CA LEU A 167 3.68 -14.68 -19.06
C LEU A 167 2.34 -15.17 -19.65
N LEU A 168 1.58 -15.98 -18.90
CA LEU A 168 0.27 -16.45 -19.33
C LEU A 168 -0.73 -15.30 -19.45
N GLU A 169 -0.82 -14.43 -18.43
CA GLU A 169 -1.71 -13.27 -18.44
C GLU A 169 -1.37 -12.29 -19.59
N ILE A 170 -0.08 -12.12 -19.91
CA ILE A 170 0.37 -11.31 -21.05
C ILE A 170 -0.08 -11.94 -22.37
N LYS A 171 0.07 -13.27 -22.53
CA LYS A 171 -0.41 -14.01 -23.72
C LYS A 171 -1.92 -13.89 -23.88
N GLU A 172 -2.67 -14.09 -22.80
CA GLU A 172 -4.13 -13.98 -22.79
C GLU A 172 -4.59 -12.55 -23.11
N ARG A 173 -3.92 -11.54 -22.55
CA ARG A 173 -4.24 -10.14 -22.85
C ARG A 173 -3.95 -9.79 -24.31
N TRP A 174 -2.81 -10.20 -24.84
CA TRP A 174 -2.47 -10.01 -26.24
C TRP A 174 -3.49 -10.67 -27.17
N TYR A 175 -3.87 -11.91 -26.87
CA TYR A 175 -4.92 -12.63 -27.59
C TYR A 175 -6.27 -11.87 -27.53
N ALA A 176 -6.66 -11.37 -26.35
CA ALA A 176 -7.88 -10.59 -26.20
C ALA A 176 -7.86 -9.27 -27.00
N LEU A 177 -6.73 -8.56 -27.04
CA LEU A 177 -6.60 -7.33 -27.83
C LEU A 177 -6.74 -7.58 -29.35
N LEU A 178 -6.34 -8.76 -29.83
CA LEU A 178 -6.44 -9.14 -31.24
C LEU A 178 -7.80 -9.70 -31.63
N TYR A 179 -8.40 -10.55 -30.78
CA TYR A 179 -9.52 -11.40 -31.17
C TYR A 179 -10.83 -11.14 -30.42
N ASP A 180 -10.80 -10.46 -29.27
CA ASP A 180 -12.03 -10.05 -28.58
C ASP A 180 -12.45 -8.65 -29.07
N PRO A 181 -13.51 -8.53 -29.88
CA PRO A 181 -13.90 -7.25 -30.47
C PRO A 181 -14.40 -6.23 -29.44
N VAL A 182 -14.89 -6.68 -28.29
CA VAL A 182 -15.35 -5.79 -27.21
C VAL A 182 -14.15 -5.20 -26.48
N ILE A 183 -13.21 -6.07 -26.08
CA ILE A 183 -11.99 -5.64 -25.36
C ILE A 183 -11.13 -4.77 -26.27
N SER A 184 -10.91 -5.19 -27.52
CA SER A 184 -10.11 -4.44 -28.50
C SER A 184 -10.64 -3.02 -28.69
N LYS A 185 -11.97 -2.87 -28.88
CA LYS A 185 -12.61 -1.56 -29.05
C LYS A 185 -12.49 -0.68 -27.80
N LEU A 186 -12.72 -1.24 -26.61
CA LEU A 186 -12.61 -0.50 -25.35
C LEU A 186 -11.17 -0.07 -25.06
N ALA A 187 -10.20 -0.96 -25.21
CA ALA A 187 -8.78 -0.67 -25.03
C ALA A 187 -8.31 0.41 -26.00
N TRP A 188 -8.70 0.33 -27.27
CA TRP A 188 -8.35 1.33 -28.27
C TRP A 188 -8.93 2.72 -27.96
N GLN A 189 -10.19 2.79 -27.53
CA GLN A 189 -10.80 4.05 -27.11
C GLN A 189 -10.08 4.65 -25.89
N ALA A 190 -9.73 3.81 -24.91
CA ALA A 190 -9.05 4.25 -23.69
C ALA A 190 -7.62 4.71 -23.97
N MET A 191 -6.88 4.02 -24.85
CA MET A 191 -5.53 4.42 -25.25
C MET A 191 -5.54 5.77 -25.99
N ARG A 192 -6.54 6.04 -26.84
CA ARG A 192 -6.68 7.34 -27.53
C ARG A 192 -6.98 8.51 -26.60
N GLN A 193 -7.49 8.24 -25.40
CA GLN A 193 -7.77 9.26 -24.39
C GLN A 193 -6.56 9.56 -23.50
N LEU A 194 -5.44 8.86 -23.66
CA LEU A 194 -4.20 9.16 -22.94
C LEU A 194 -3.65 10.53 -23.34
N HIS A 195 -3.06 11.22 -22.38
CA HIS A 195 -2.36 12.48 -22.64
C HIS A 195 -1.19 12.27 -23.62
N PRO A 196 -0.97 13.16 -24.61
CA PRO A 196 0.12 13.00 -25.58
C PRO A 196 1.50 12.81 -24.95
N GLU A 197 1.76 13.47 -23.82
CA GLU A 197 3.01 13.30 -23.08
C GLU A 197 3.17 11.88 -22.50
N ALA A 198 2.09 11.28 -22.02
CA ALA A 198 2.12 9.89 -21.53
C ALA A 198 2.39 8.91 -22.67
N ILE A 199 1.82 9.17 -23.85
CA ILE A 199 2.07 8.38 -25.06
C ILE A 199 3.55 8.48 -25.47
N ALA A 200 4.10 9.70 -25.53
CA ALA A 200 5.50 9.93 -25.85
C ALA A 200 6.44 9.27 -24.83
N ALA A 201 6.11 9.33 -23.53
CA ALA A 201 6.86 8.68 -22.47
C ALA A 201 6.81 7.13 -22.52
N ILE A 202 5.73 6.55 -23.04
CA ILE A 202 5.61 5.11 -23.28
C ILE A 202 6.43 4.72 -24.51
N GLN A 203 6.33 5.49 -25.58
CA GLN A 203 7.03 5.27 -26.84
C GLN A 203 8.55 5.43 -26.72
N SER A 204 9.05 6.31 -25.86
CA SER A 204 10.48 6.44 -25.58
C SER A 204 11.07 5.24 -24.83
N LYS A 205 10.21 4.47 -24.15
CA LYS A 205 10.57 3.23 -23.43
C LYS A 205 10.39 1.97 -24.28
N ALA A 206 10.10 2.10 -25.57
CA ALA A 206 9.98 0.96 -26.46
C ALA A 206 11.28 0.12 -26.45
N LEU A 207 11.12 -1.22 -26.45
CA LEU A 207 12.24 -2.16 -26.51
C LEU A 207 13.03 -1.97 -27.81
N PHE A 208 14.34 -2.22 -27.77
CA PHE A 208 15.18 -2.16 -28.96
C PHE A 208 14.98 -3.39 -29.84
N SER A 209 14.65 -3.18 -31.11
CA SER A 209 14.51 -4.29 -32.07
C SER A 209 15.88 -4.88 -32.40
N GLN A 210 15.89 -6.11 -32.94
CA GLN A 210 17.13 -6.77 -33.36
C GLN A 210 17.89 -5.95 -34.42
N ALA A 211 17.16 -5.26 -35.30
CA ALA A 211 17.76 -4.41 -36.33
C ALA A 211 18.39 -3.14 -35.74
N GLU A 212 17.75 -2.52 -34.75
CA GLU A 212 18.33 -1.38 -34.01
C GLU A 212 19.61 -1.81 -33.27
N GLN A 213 19.56 -2.97 -32.60
CA GLN A 213 20.70 -3.52 -31.87
C GLN A 213 21.88 -3.83 -32.80
N ALA A 214 21.64 -4.44 -33.96
CA ALA A 214 22.68 -4.75 -34.94
C ALA A 214 23.37 -3.50 -35.50
N LEU A 215 22.68 -2.35 -35.56
CA LEU A 215 23.32 -1.09 -35.96
C LEU A 215 24.17 -0.49 -34.83
N LEU A 216 23.73 -0.64 -33.58
CA LEU A 216 24.50 -0.18 -32.42
C LEU A 216 25.71 -1.08 -32.13
N ALA A 217 25.59 -2.39 -32.34
CA ALA A 217 26.66 -3.37 -32.12
C ALA A 217 27.90 -3.15 -33.01
N LYS A 218 27.72 -2.50 -34.17
CA LYS A 218 28.80 -2.13 -35.10
C LYS A 218 29.69 -0.99 -34.59
N ILE A 219 29.22 -0.22 -33.59
CA ILE A 219 30.02 0.84 -32.98
C ILE A 219 31.00 0.16 -32.02
N GLY A 220 32.28 0.15 -32.38
CA GLY A 220 33.31 -0.58 -31.64
C GLY A 220 33.44 -0.16 -30.18
N SER A 221 33.67 -1.12 -29.29
CA SER A 221 33.75 -0.97 -27.84
C SER A 221 34.83 -0.01 -27.35
N THR A 222 35.92 0.15 -28.11
CA THR A 222 37.04 1.06 -27.79
C THR A 222 36.80 2.49 -28.26
N SER A 223 35.78 2.72 -29.11
CA SER A 223 35.40 4.07 -29.47
C SER A 223 34.84 4.80 -28.24
N GLN A 224 35.13 6.09 -28.10
CA GLN A 224 34.44 6.98 -27.18
C GLN A 224 33.43 7.81 -28.00
N PRO A 225 32.33 7.20 -28.49
CA PRO A 225 31.42 7.87 -29.41
C PRO A 225 30.72 9.01 -28.67
N LYS A 226 30.83 10.21 -29.22
CA LYS A 226 30.09 11.38 -28.74
C LYS A 226 28.64 11.34 -29.23
N LEU A 227 27.80 12.23 -28.71
CA LEU A 227 26.37 12.27 -28.97
C LEU A 227 26.05 12.47 -30.47
N GLU A 228 26.92 13.16 -31.20
CA GLU A 228 26.79 13.45 -32.63
C GLU A 228 26.76 12.17 -33.48
N VAL A 229 27.54 11.15 -33.10
CA VAL A 229 27.61 9.86 -33.80
C VAL A 229 26.23 9.17 -33.80
N PHE A 230 25.53 9.21 -32.67
CA PHE A 230 24.20 8.63 -32.55
C PHE A 230 23.12 9.47 -33.25
N GLN A 231 23.29 10.80 -33.31
CA GLN A 231 22.42 11.67 -34.08
C GLN A 231 22.54 11.39 -35.59
N GLU A 232 23.77 11.22 -36.09
CA GLU A 232 23.99 10.79 -37.48
C GLU A 232 23.40 9.41 -37.75
N LEU A 233 23.54 8.47 -36.81
CA LEU A 233 23.03 7.11 -36.96
C LEU A 233 21.49 7.09 -37.11
N LEU A 234 20.79 7.91 -36.32
CA LEU A 234 19.33 8.10 -36.44
C LEU A 234 18.94 8.68 -37.80
N ASN A 235 19.68 9.70 -38.26
CA ASN A 235 19.41 10.36 -39.55
C ASN A 235 19.68 9.43 -40.75
N LYS A 236 20.68 8.53 -40.64
CA LYS A 236 21.03 7.56 -41.68
C LYS A 236 20.04 6.39 -41.77
N HIS A 237 19.41 6.01 -40.66
CA HIS A 237 18.51 4.85 -40.60
C HIS A 237 17.12 5.16 -39.99
N PRO A 238 16.38 6.15 -40.52
CA PRO A 238 15.10 6.58 -39.94
C PRO A 238 14.00 5.52 -40.02
N ALA A 239 14.10 4.57 -40.96
CA ALA A 239 13.13 3.48 -41.11
C ALA A 239 13.40 2.30 -40.16
N VAL A 240 14.61 2.20 -39.59
CA VAL A 240 15.00 1.10 -38.70
C VAL A 240 14.78 1.47 -37.24
N PHE A 241 15.13 2.70 -36.86
CA PHE A 241 14.96 3.17 -35.50
C PHE A 241 13.51 3.55 -35.21
N HIS A 242 13.07 3.28 -33.98
CA HIS A 242 11.76 3.71 -33.53
C HIS A 242 11.66 5.25 -33.53
N PRO A 243 10.53 5.86 -33.96
CA PRO A 243 10.44 7.32 -34.15
C PRO A 243 10.74 8.18 -32.92
N TYR A 244 10.59 7.60 -31.73
CA TYR A 244 10.84 8.27 -30.44
C TYR A 244 12.24 8.02 -29.87
N ARG A 245 13.15 7.42 -30.65
CA ARG A 245 14.55 7.28 -30.27
C ARG A 245 15.24 8.63 -30.25
N THR A 246 16.08 8.82 -29.25
CA THR A 246 16.94 10.00 -29.12
C THR A 246 18.41 9.58 -29.12
N PRO A 247 19.35 10.45 -29.53
CA PRO A 247 20.78 10.15 -29.46
C PRO A 247 21.22 9.72 -28.06
N LYS A 248 20.63 10.34 -27.02
CA LYS A 248 20.87 9.98 -25.61
C LYS A 248 20.42 8.55 -25.31
N SER A 249 19.23 8.15 -25.78
CA SER A 249 18.74 6.79 -25.56
C SER A 249 19.59 5.73 -26.26
N LEU A 250 20.12 6.03 -27.45
CA LEU A 250 21.02 5.13 -28.18
C LEU A 250 22.37 5.02 -27.47
N LEU A 251 22.94 6.13 -27.00
CA LEU A 251 24.18 6.13 -26.23
C LEU A 251 24.05 5.28 -24.95
N VAL A 252 22.98 5.46 -24.19
CA VAL A 252 22.71 4.66 -22.98
C VAL A 252 22.58 3.18 -23.32
N HIS A 253 21.88 2.85 -24.41
CA HIS A 253 21.74 1.44 -24.81
C HIS A 253 23.07 0.84 -25.30
N TRP A 254 23.86 1.58 -26.08
CA TRP A 254 25.18 1.15 -26.51
C TRP A 254 26.13 0.92 -25.32
N GLN A 255 26.09 1.79 -24.29
CA GLN A 255 26.83 1.58 -23.05
C GLN A 255 26.44 0.27 -22.34
N LEU A 256 25.15 -0.06 -22.33
CA LEU A 256 24.68 -1.34 -21.79
C LEU A 256 25.20 -2.52 -22.63
N LEU A 257 25.12 -2.45 -23.96
CA LEU A 257 25.67 -3.49 -24.85
C LEU A 257 27.17 -3.70 -24.59
N LYS A 258 27.93 -2.60 -24.46
CA LYS A 258 29.35 -2.63 -24.10
C LYS A 258 29.59 -3.29 -22.74
N GLN A 259 28.80 -2.93 -21.73
CA GLN A 259 28.94 -3.48 -20.37
C GLN A 259 28.67 -5.00 -20.33
N TYR A 260 27.72 -5.47 -21.14
CA TYR A 260 27.36 -6.89 -21.20
C TYR A 260 28.14 -7.70 -22.24
N TYR A 261 29.18 -7.13 -22.86
CA TYR A 261 29.98 -7.79 -23.91
C TYR A 261 29.14 -8.26 -25.10
N LEU A 262 28.18 -7.44 -25.52
CA LEU A 262 27.25 -7.72 -26.62
C LEU A 262 27.57 -6.95 -27.92
N LEU A 263 28.68 -6.21 -27.96
CA LEU A 263 29.17 -5.59 -29.20
C LEU A 263 29.92 -6.61 -30.07
N ASP A 264 29.92 -6.42 -31.38
CA ASP A 264 30.50 -7.38 -32.34
C ASP A 264 32.03 -7.56 -32.15
N ASP A 265 32.70 -6.53 -31.62
CA ASP A 265 34.14 -6.55 -31.33
C ASP A 265 34.49 -7.11 -29.95
N GLN A 266 33.48 -7.40 -29.12
CA GLN A 266 33.66 -7.97 -27.79
C GLN A 266 33.50 -9.49 -27.83
N SER A 267 34.60 -10.20 -27.65
CA SER A 267 34.56 -11.63 -27.36
C SER A 267 34.56 -11.85 -25.85
N VAL A 268 33.61 -12.65 -25.35
CA VAL A 268 33.72 -13.23 -24.01
C VAL A 268 34.92 -14.17 -24.04
N GLN A 269 36.01 -13.82 -23.34
CA GLN A 269 37.14 -14.74 -23.18
C GLN A 269 36.60 -16.06 -22.61
N PRO A 270 36.79 -17.20 -23.28
CA PRO A 270 36.37 -18.48 -22.72
C PRO A 270 37.06 -18.66 -21.37
N LEU A 271 36.32 -19.12 -20.37
CA LEU A 271 36.87 -19.43 -19.06
C LEU A 271 38.10 -20.35 -19.28
N PRO A 272 39.30 -20.00 -18.77
CA PRO A 272 40.48 -20.82 -18.95
C PRO A 272 40.18 -22.27 -18.53
N LYS A 273 40.28 -23.23 -19.45
CA LYS A 273 39.99 -24.65 -19.19
C LYS A 273 41.18 -25.38 -18.52
N GLY A 274 41.76 -24.78 -17.50
CA GLY A 274 42.84 -25.37 -16.71
C GLY A 274 42.84 -24.83 -15.29
N ASP A 275 43.65 -25.43 -14.41
CA ASP A 275 43.82 -25.13 -12.97
C ASP A 275 44.16 -23.65 -12.62
N GLN A 276 44.16 -22.74 -13.59
CA GLN A 276 44.28 -21.29 -13.43
C GLN A 276 42.93 -20.59 -13.64
N VAL A 277 41.84 -21.17 -13.15
CA VAL A 277 40.71 -20.34 -12.75
C VAL A 277 41.20 -19.59 -11.52
N LEU A 278 41.50 -18.29 -11.66
CA LEU A 278 41.81 -17.42 -10.52
C LEU A 278 40.73 -17.67 -9.47
N ASN A 279 41.08 -18.36 -8.40
CA ASN A 279 40.13 -18.57 -7.33
C ASN A 279 39.92 -17.20 -6.65
N PHE A 280 38.82 -17.02 -5.92
CA PHE A 280 38.54 -15.75 -5.25
C PHE A 280 39.73 -15.24 -4.42
N SER A 281 40.52 -16.13 -3.83
CA SER A 281 41.77 -15.84 -3.11
C SER A 281 42.91 -15.36 -4.02
N ASP A 282 43.05 -15.90 -5.23
CA ASP A 282 44.11 -15.46 -6.16
C ASP A 282 43.77 -14.07 -6.74
N ALA A 283 42.50 -13.86 -7.03
CA ALA A 283 41.99 -12.55 -7.46
C ALA A 283 42.11 -11.50 -6.34
N GLU A 284 41.80 -11.85 -5.09
CA GLU A 284 41.98 -10.99 -3.91
C GLU A 284 43.47 -10.64 -3.70
N GLN A 285 44.38 -11.59 -3.89
CA GLN A 285 45.81 -11.36 -3.75
C GLN A 285 46.41 -10.46 -4.86
N MET A 286 45.76 -10.40 -6.02
CA MET A 286 46.11 -9.48 -7.12
C MET A 286 45.54 -8.07 -6.94
N VAL A 287 44.56 -7.91 -6.04
CA VAL A 287 43.98 -6.61 -5.71
C VAL A 287 44.93 -5.89 -4.75
N ASP A 288 45.51 -4.79 -5.24
CA ASP A 288 46.37 -3.93 -4.45
C ASP A 288 45.49 -2.98 -3.62
N ASP A 289 45.31 -3.27 -2.33
CA ASP A 289 44.52 -2.47 -1.39
C ASP A 289 44.91 -0.99 -1.37
N VAL A 290 46.16 -0.67 -1.73
CA VAL A 290 46.66 0.70 -1.83
C VAL A 290 46.01 1.45 -3.00
N LYS A 291 45.64 0.75 -4.08
CA LYS A 291 44.91 1.31 -5.24
C LYS A 291 43.40 1.37 -5.02
N LEU A 292 42.87 0.59 -4.08
CA LEU A 292 41.45 0.63 -3.67
C LEU A 292 41.13 1.74 -2.67
N LYS A 293 42.15 2.34 -2.05
CA LYS A 293 41.98 3.60 -1.33
C LYS A 293 41.72 4.70 -2.35
N GLU A 294 40.46 4.87 -2.73
CA GLU A 294 40.01 6.13 -3.30
C GLU A 294 40.44 7.26 -2.35
N SER A 295 40.98 8.34 -2.92
CA SER A 295 41.32 9.54 -2.15
C SER A 295 40.10 9.94 -1.36
N ARG A 296 40.24 10.04 -0.03
CA ARG A 296 39.18 10.42 0.91
C ARG A 296 38.39 11.61 0.34
N ASP A 297 37.17 11.35 -0.11
CA ASP A 297 36.32 12.39 -0.68
C ASP A 297 35.74 13.23 0.46
N GLU A 298 36.47 14.30 0.79
CA GLU A 298 36.10 15.24 1.85
C GLU A 298 34.72 15.87 1.62
N VAL A 299 34.28 15.98 0.36
CA VAL A 299 32.97 16.53 0.00
C VAL A 299 31.89 15.52 0.38
N LEU A 300 32.05 14.26 -0.01
CA LEU A 300 31.10 13.19 0.33
C LEU A 300 31.01 12.97 1.85
N GLU A 301 32.14 13.00 2.57
CA GLU A 301 32.13 12.89 4.04
C GLU A 301 31.39 14.07 4.70
N HIS A 302 31.60 15.29 4.20
CA HIS A 302 30.91 16.46 4.69
C HIS A 302 29.39 16.42 4.42
N GLU A 303 28.97 15.96 3.24
CA GLU A 303 27.55 15.75 2.91
C GLU A 303 26.91 14.68 3.79
N LEU A 304 27.59 13.55 4.01
CA LEU A 304 27.13 12.50 4.92
C LEU A 304 27.00 13.01 6.36
N MET A 305 27.95 13.80 6.83
CA MET A 305 27.90 14.42 8.17
C MET A 305 26.71 15.39 8.29
N ILE A 306 26.45 16.19 7.25
CA ILE A 306 25.28 17.08 7.22
C ILE A 306 24.00 16.26 7.24
N SER A 307 23.89 15.24 6.39
CA SER A 307 22.73 14.35 6.30
C SER A 307 22.44 13.66 7.64
N ASP A 308 23.45 13.07 8.28
CA ASP A 308 23.35 12.46 9.61
C ASP A 308 22.88 13.47 10.67
N ARG A 309 23.40 14.70 10.64
CA ARG A 309 22.96 15.76 11.54
C ARG A 309 21.50 16.15 11.30
N HIS A 310 21.04 16.18 10.05
CA HIS A 310 19.64 16.45 9.71
C HIS A 310 18.73 15.33 10.18
N GLN A 311 19.08 14.07 9.91
CA GLN A 311 18.33 12.90 10.36
C GLN A 311 18.23 12.85 11.88
N LYS A 312 19.33 13.08 12.61
CA LYS A 312 19.32 13.15 14.08
C LYS A 312 18.41 14.25 14.62
N LYS A 313 18.32 15.40 13.94
CA LYS A 313 17.39 16.48 14.33
C LYS A 313 15.94 16.08 14.07
N GLU A 314 15.66 15.46 12.93
CA GLU A 314 14.32 14.98 12.59
C GLU A 314 13.85 13.91 13.57
N ILE A 315 14.70 12.93 13.90
CA ILE A 315 14.41 11.91 14.92
C ILE A 315 14.06 12.56 16.25
N ARG A 316 14.88 13.49 16.75
CA ARG A 316 14.60 14.20 18.01
C ARG A 316 13.30 14.99 17.97
N GLN A 317 12.98 15.60 16.83
CA GLN A 317 11.72 16.30 16.65
C GLN A 317 10.54 15.32 16.70
N LEU A 318 10.61 14.21 15.98
CA LEU A 318 9.58 13.18 15.98
C LEU A 318 9.40 12.58 17.39
N GLU A 319 10.49 12.29 18.09
CA GLU A 319 10.48 11.84 19.49
C GLU A 319 9.82 12.86 20.43
N GLN A 320 10.05 14.16 20.22
CA GLN A 320 9.40 15.23 21.00
C GLN A 320 7.90 15.37 20.68
N GLU A 321 7.51 15.09 19.44
CA GLU A 321 6.11 15.14 19.00
C GLU A 321 5.32 13.91 19.44
N LEU A 322 5.98 12.76 19.60
CA LEU A 322 5.36 11.47 19.93
C LEU A 322 4.42 11.54 21.15
N PRO A 323 4.80 12.14 22.30
CA PRO A 323 3.89 12.30 23.45
C PRO A 323 2.67 13.18 23.14
N ARG A 324 2.80 14.17 22.25
CA ARG A 324 1.67 15.03 21.85
C ARG A 324 0.68 14.25 21.00
N TRP A 325 1.19 13.42 20.09
CA TRP A 325 0.37 12.50 19.30
C TRP A 325 -0.30 11.44 20.18
N GLN A 326 0.40 10.92 21.20
CA GLN A 326 -0.15 10.00 22.18
C GLN A 326 -1.34 10.62 22.92
N VAL A 327 -1.19 11.83 23.47
CA VAL A 327 -2.27 12.54 24.16
C VAL A 327 -3.47 12.80 23.24
N LEU A 328 -3.22 13.14 21.97
CA LEU A 328 -4.29 13.33 20.99
C LEU A 328 -5.05 12.01 20.74
N VAL A 329 -4.32 10.91 20.53
CA VAL A 329 -4.91 9.57 20.37
C VAL A 329 -5.69 9.19 21.63
N ASP A 330 -5.16 9.41 22.82
CA ASP A 330 -5.81 9.09 24.09
C ASP A 330 -7.09 9.91 24.29
N SER A 331 -7.10 11.17 23.86
CA SER A 331 -8.28 12.05 23.94
C SER A 331 -9.40 11.67 22.94
N ILE A 332 -9.04 11.12 21.77
CA ILE A 332 -9.99 10.70 20.73
C ILE A 332 -10.49 9.27 20.99
N THR A 333 -9.63 8.41 21.55
CA THR A 333 -9.91 6.98 21.75
C THR A 333 -10.34 6.64 23.18
N GLY A 334 -10.13 7.54 24.15
CA GLY A 334 -10.43 7.29 25.58
C GLY A 334 -9.54 6.22 26.21
N MET A 335 -8.36 5.94 25.65
CA MET A 335 -7.55 4.77 25.99
C MET A 335 -6.37 5.08 26.92
N SER A 336 -6.64 5.63 28.09
CA SER A 336 -5.65 5.76 29.18
C SER A 336 -6.08 5.00 30.44
N MET A 337 -6.49 3.75 30.31
CA MET A 337 -6.68 2.86 31.46
C MET A 337 -5.56 1.82 31.45
N PRO A 338 -4.98 1.45 32.62
CA PRO A 338 -4.01 0.36 32.70
C PRO A 338 -4.56 -0.86 31.93
N ASP A 339 -3.71 -1.48 31.11
CA ASP A 339 -4.15 -2.52 30.18
C ASP A 339 -4.80 -3.71 30.89
N PHE A 340 -4.60 -3.88 32.20
CA PHE A 340 -5.26 -4.90 32.99
C PHE A 340 -5.46 -4.45 34.45
N ASP A 341 -6.57 -4.88 35.06
CA ASP A 341 -6.70 -4.92 36.51
C ASP A 341 -6.22 -6.29 37.04
N ASN A 342 -6.14 -6.44 38.37
CA ASN A 342 -5.64 -7.67 39.02
C ASN A 342 -6.57 -8.89 38.83
N GLN A 343 -7.74 -8.71 38.20
CA GLN A 343 -8.75 -9.76 37.99
C GLN A 343 -8.91 -10.12 36.51
N THR A 344 -8.28 -9.38 35.60
CA THR A 344 -8.41 -9.56 34.16
C THR A 344 -7.25 -10.39 33.64
N LEU A 345 -7.57 -11.58 33.12
CA LEU A 345 -6.63 -12.55 32.58
C LEU A 345 -6.13 -12.15 31.19
N ALA A 346 -7.04 -11.64 30.35
CA ALA A 346 -6.78 -11.24 28.98
C ALA A 346 -7.83 -10.21 28.51
N ALA A 347 -7.60 -9.59 27.36
CA ALA A 347 -8.55 -8.68 26.74
C ALA A 347 -8.62 -8.93 25.23
N LEU A 348 -9.84 -8.97 24.69
CA LEU A 348 -10.08 -8.94 23.25
C LEU A 348 -10.42 -7.50 22.86
N ARG A 349 -9.47 -6.81 22.23
CA ARG A 349 -9.60 -5.40 21.84
C ARG A 349 -10.12 -5.28 20.42
N GLY A 350 -11.33 -4.78 20.26
CA GLY A 350 -11.89 -4.35 18.97
C GLY A 350 -11.56 -2.89 18.67
N ARG A 351 -12.10 -2.42 17.55
CA ARG A 351 -12.16 -1.02 17.14
C ARG A 351 -13.16 -0.22 17.98
N MET A 352 -14.35 -0.77 18.26
CA MET A 352 -15.41 -0.08 19.00
C MET A 352 -15.40 -0.46 20.48
N VAL A 353 -15.24 -1.76 20.77
CA VAL A 353 -15.41 -2.32 22.11
C VAL A 353 -14.16 -3.09 22.54
N ARG A 354 -13.83 -2.99 23.84
CA ARG A 354 -12.81 -3.80 24.49
C ARG A 354 -13.47 -4.76 25.47
N TYR A 355 -13.25 -6.06 25.27
CA TYR A 355 -13.84 -7.11 26.08
C TYR A 355 -12.79 -7.66 27.06
N LEU A 356 -13.01 -7.48 28.37
CA LEU A 356 -12.12 -7.98 29.41
C LEU A 356 -12.50 -9.42 29.78
N MET A 357 -11.53 -10.32 29.73
CA MET A 357 -11.67 -11.73 30.10
C MET A 357 -11.29 -11.91 31.58
N ARG A 358 -12.29 -12.04 32.44
CA ARG A 358 -12.10 -12.32 33.88
C ARG A 358 -12.28 -13.79 34.26
N SER A 359 -12.94 -14.56 33.39
CA SER A 359 -13.18 -16.00 33.56
C SER A 359 -12.16 -16.85 32.78
N ARG A 360 -11.87 -18.07 33.25
CA ARG A 360 -10.98 -19.02 32.52
C ARG A 360 -11.55 -19.49 31.19
N GLU A 361 -12.84 -19.33 30.97
CA GLU A 361 -13.52 -19.66 29.72
C GLU A 361 -14.51 -18.55 29.40
N ILE A 362 -14.50 -18.08 28.14
CA ILE A 362 -15.44 -17.10 27.61
C ILE A 362 -15.95 -17.53 26.24
N THR A 363 -17.21 -17.26 25.98
CA THR A 363 -17.90 -17.51 24.71
C THR A 363 -18.02 -16.23 23.89
N LEU A 364 -17.77 -16.34 22.59
CA LEU A 364 -17.87 -15.21 21.66
C LEU A 364 -18.83 -15.53 20.51
N GLY A 365 -19.64 -14.56 20.11
CA GLY A 365 -20.64 -14.73 19.07
C GLY A 365 -21.57 -13.54 18.94
N ARG A 366 -22.73 -13.78 18.34
CA ARG A 366 -23.83 -12.80 18.26
C ARG A 366 -24.88 -13.11 19.33
N ALA A 367 -25.01 -12.23 20.32
CA ALA A 367 -26.02 -12.40 21.36
C ALA A 367 -27.45 -12.30 20.76
N THR A 368 -28.34 -13.14 21.26
CA THR A 368 -29.78 -13.15 20.92
C THR A 368 -30.58 -13.41 22.19
N LYS A 369 -31.89 -13.10 22.19
CA LYS A 369 -32.76 -13.34 23.37
C LYS A 369 -32.63 -14.77 23.92
N ASP A 370 -32.50 -15.75 23.04
CA ASP A 370 -32.45 -17.18 23.40
C ASP A 370 -31.03 -17.69 23.70
N LYS A 371 -29.99 -16.96 23.28
CA LYS A 371 -28.58 -17.35 23.45
C LYS A 371 -27.74 -16.14 23.81
N GLN A 372 -27.37 -16.07 25.08
CA GLN A 372 -26.41 -15.12 25.60
C GLN A 372 -24.99 -15.63 25.35
N VAL A 373 -24.07 -14.70 25.10
CA VAL A 373 -22.63 -14.93 24.98
C VAL A 373 -21.90 -13.90 25.82
N ASP A 374 -20.73 -14.24 26.33
CA ASP A 374 -19.92 -13.32 27.16
C ASP A 374 -19.38 -12.15 26.34
N VAL A 375 -19.00 -12.43 25.09
CA VAL A 375 -18.48 -11.46 24.13
C VAL A 375 -19.45 -11.34 22.96
N ASP A 376 -20.30 -10.31 23.02
CA ASP A 376 -21.22 -9.99 21.93
C ASP A 376 -20.55 -9.14 20.86
N LEU A 377 -20.24 -9.79 19.73
CA LEU A 377 -19.60 -9.19 18.57
C LEU A 377 -20.57 -8.29 17.77
N SER A 378 -21.86 -8.26 18.12
CA SER A 378 -22.83 -7.34 17.51
C SER A 378 -22.57 -5.87 17.83
N LEU A 379 -21.91 -5.60 18.97
CA LEU A 379 -21.54 -4.25 19.41
C LEU A 379 -20.39 -3.64 18.59
N GLU A 380 -19.64 -4.49 17.89
CA GLU A 380 -18.45 -4.07 17.14
C GLU A 380 -18.78 -3.69 15.69
N GLY A 381 -19.85 -4.26 15.12
CA GLY A 381 -20.25 -3.99 13.74
C GLY A 381 -21.26 -4.97 13.18
N PRO A 382 -21.42 -5.04 11.84
CA PRO A 382 -22.41 -5.89 11.17
C PRO A 382 -22.23 -7.40 11.46
N ALA A 383 -22.86 -7.89 12.52
CA ALA A 383 -22.69 -9.25 13.00
C ALA A 383 -23.64 -10.28 12.37
N TRP A 384 -24.43 -9.94 11.35
CA TRP A 384 -25.38 -10.88 10.73
C TRP A 384 -24.69 -12.11 10.09
N LYS A 385 -23.39 -12.01 9.77
CA LYS A 385 -22.55 -13.11 9.28
C LYS A 385 -21.96 -13.99 10.39
N ILE A 386 -22.07 -13.56 11.65
CA ILE A 386 -21.45 -14.20 12.82
C ILE A 386 -22.45 -15.17 13.45
N SER A 387 -21.97 -16.35 13.82
CA SER A 387 -22.80 -17.36 14.49
C SER A 387 -23.19 -16.88 15.89
N ARG A 388 -24.35 -17.31 16.38
CA ARG A 388 -24.79 -17.00 17.76
C ARG A 388 -23.76 -17.45 18.81
N LYS A 389 -23.10 -18.58 18.56
CA LYS A 389 -21.89 -19.04 19.26
C LYS A 389 -20.85 -19.31 18.19
N GLN A 390 -19.87 -18.41 18.06
CA GLN A 390 -18.87 -18.44 16.99
C GLN A 390 -17.57 -19.07 17.48
N GLY A 391 -17.20 -18.86 18.73
CA GLY A 391 -16.03 -19.51 19.31
C GLY A 391 -16.03 -19.48 20.84
N ILE A 392 -15.02 -20.14 21.40
CA ILE A 392 -14.76 -20.16 22.83
C ILE A 392 -13.26 -19.93 23.05
N ILE A 393 -12.90 -19.01 23.93
CA ILE A 393 -11.53 -18.81 24.39
C ILE A 393 -11.40 -19.44 25.77
N LYS A 394 -10.42 -20.32 25.95
CA LYS A 394 -10.13 -21.01 27.21
C LYS A 394 -8.68 -20.81 27.64
N LEU A 395 -8.49 -20.52 28.93
CA LEU A 395 -7.21 -20.54 29.63
C LEU A 395 -6.98 -21.94 30.21
N LYS A 396 -5.88 -22.58 29.84
CA LYS A 396 -5.44 -23.84 30.43
C LYS A 396 -4.64 -23.60 31.71
N ASN A 397 -4.51 -24.63 32.55
CA ASN A 397 -3.74 -24.57 33.79
C ASN A 397 -2.24 -24.28 33.57
N ASN A 398 -1.71 -24.57 32.38
CA ASN A 398 -0.34 -24.22 31.99
C ASN A 398 -0.16 -22.73 31.62
N GLY A 399 -1.21 -21.91 31.74
CA GLY A 399 -1.21 -20.49 31.41
C GLY A 399 -1.29 -20.18 29.90
N ASP A 400 -1.60 -21.17 29.05
CA ASP A 400 -1.82 -20.94 27.62
C ASP A 400 -3.30 -20.71 27.29
N PHE A 401 -3.55 -19.78 26.37
CA PHE A 401 -4.88 -19.51 25.84
C PHE A 401 -5.11 -20.26 24.53
N PHE A 402 -6.29 -20.85 24.38
CA PHE A 402 -6.74 -21.49 23.15
C PHE A 402 -8.10 -20.95 22.75
N ILE A 403 -8.27 -20.71 21.46
CA ILE A 403 -9.57 -20.43 20.86
C ILE A 403 -10.04 -21.64 20.06
N ALA A 404 -11.29 -22.04 20.27
CA ALA A 404 -11.98 -23.06 19.50
C ALA A 404 -13.05 -22.41 18.63
N ASN A 405 -13.14 -22.79 17.36
CA ASN A 405 -14.20 -22.32 16.47
C ASN A 405 -15.39 -23.27 16.53
N GLU A 406 -16.52 -22.81 17.07
CA GLU A 406 -17.79 -23.55 17.07
C GLU A 406 -18.80 -23.01 16.05
N GLY A 407 -18.44 -21.91 15.39
CA GLY A 407 -19.26 -21.27 14.40
C GLY A 407 -19.16 -21.93 13.03
N ARG A 408 -20.02 -21.47 12.12
CA ARG A 408 -20.01 -21.91 10.71
C ARG A 408 -18.88 -21.29 9.90
N ARG A 409 -18.47 -20.07 10.24
CA ARG A 409 -17.42 -19.34 9.52
C ARG A 409 -16.04 -19.62 10.13
N PRO A 410 -14.97 -19.60 9.34
CA PRO A 410 -13.61 -19.65 9.87
C PRO A 410 -13.32 -18.42 10.74
N ILE A 411 -12.49 -18.63 11.77
CA ILE A 411 -11.85 -17.57 12.55
C ILE A 411 -10.41 -17.48 12.07
N TYR A 412 -9.92 -16.32 11.67
CA TYR A 412 -8.52 -16.16 11.28
C TYR A 412 -7.70 -15.66 12.46
N ILE A 413 -6.55 -16.29 12.70
CA ILE A 413 -5.61 -15.91 13.74
C ILE A 413 -4.27 -15.66 13.09
N ASP A 414 -3.79 -14.41 13.14
CA ASP A 414 -2.55 -14.00 12.49
C ASP A 414 -2.53 -14.39 10.99
N GLY A 415 -3.69 -14.27 10.34
CA GLY A 415 -3.92 -14.64 8.93
C GLY A 415 -4.20 -16.13 8.67
N ARG A 416 -4.09 -17.02 9.67
CA ARG A 416 -4.33 -18.47 9.52
C ARG A 416 -5.78 -18.84 9.82
N PRO A 417 -6.49 -19.56 8.92
CA PRO A 417 -7.88 -19.95 9.14
C PRO A 417 -8.02 -21.12 10.13
N VAL A 418 -8.81 -20.92 11.18
CA VAL A 418 -9.29 -21.96 12.10
C VAL A 418 -10.70 -22.36 11.68
N LEU A 419 -10.83 -23.56 11.12
CA LEU A 419 -12.12 -24.12 10.67
C LEU A 419 -12.99 -24.55 11.85
N SER A 420 -14.28 -24.77 11.59
CA SER A 420 -15.23 -25.24 12.61
C SER A 420 -14.78 -26.57 13.23
N GLY A 421 -14.89 -26.68 14.55
CA GLY A 421 -14.41 -27.83 15.34
C GLY A 421 -12.93 -27.78 15.71
N ASN A 422 -12.12 -26.94 15.05
CA ASN A 422 -10.69 -26.84 15.32
C ASN A 422 -10.38 -25.80 16.41
N LYS A 423 -9.23 -25.98 17.05
CA LYS A 423 -8.68 -25.07 18.07
C LYS A 423 -7.29 -24.58 17.69
N TRP A 424 -6.93 -23.40 18.19
CA TRP A 424 -5.64 -22.76 17.95
C TRP A 424 -5.14 -22.04 19.20
N LYS A 425 -3.81 -21.96 19.37
CA LYS A 425 -3.19 -21.26 20.50
C LYS A 425 -3.17 -19.75 20.23
N LEU A 426 -3.65 -18.96 21.18
CA LEU A 426 -3.56 -17.50 21.15
C LEU A 426 -2.31 -17.03 21.88
N ASN A 427 -1.53 -16.19 21.22
CA ASN A 427 -0.37 -15.53 21.82
C ASN A 427 -0.73 -14.08 22.18
N ASN A 428 0.13 -13.43 22.97
CA ASN A 428 -0.02 -12.01 23.22
C ASN A 428 0.11 -11.24 21.90
N ASN A 429 -0.76 -10.25 21.67
CA ASN A 429 -0.90 -9.48 20.45
C ASN A 429 -1.39 -10.27 19.21
N SER A 430 -1.90 -11.49 19.37
CA SER A 430 -2.50 -12.22 18.24
C SER A 430 -3.69 -11.45 17.65
N VAL A 431 -3.72 -11.32 16.33
CA VAL A 431 -4.82 -10.70 15.59
C VAL A 431 -5.89 -11.74 15.32
N VAL A 432 -7.11 -11.50 15.82
CA VAL A 432 -8.25 -12.39 15.65
C VAL A 432 -9.25 -11.74 14.71
N GLU A 433 -9.54 -12.37 13.57
CA GLU A 433 -10.50 -11.88 12.59
C GLU A 433 -11.68 -12.84 12.44
N ILE A 434 -12.88 -12.29 12.54
CA ILE A 434 -14.14 -13.03 12.45
C ILE A 434 -15.03 -12.31 11.45
N ALA A 435 -15.25 -12.96 10.30
CA ALA A 435 -15.93 -12.37 9.16
C ALA A 435 -15.27 -11.08 8.65
N SER A 436 -15.72 -9.92 9.10
CA SER A 436 -15.17 -8.60 8.74
C SER A 436 -14.79 -7.76 9.95
N LEU A 437 -14.79 -8.37 11.14
CA LEU A 437 -14.36 -7.76 12.39
C LEU A 437 -12.95 -8.22 12.71
N ARG A 438 -12.12 -7.30 13.19
CA ARG A 438 -10.72 -7.54 13.55
C ARG A 438 -10.49 -7.10 14.98
N PHE A 439 -9.85 -7.98 15.74
CA PHE A 439 -9.54 -7.79 17.14
C PHE A 439 -8.06 -8.05 17.38
N VAL A 440 -7.52 -7.49 18.46
CA VAL A 440 -6.20 -7.81 19.00
C VAL A 440 -6.41 -8.47 20.35
N PHE A 441 -5.85 -9.67 20.52
CA PHE A 441 -5.89 -10.39 21.79
C PHE A 441 -4.67 -10.02 22.63
N LEU A 442 -4.91 -9.48 23.81
CA LEU A 442 -3.89 -9.03 24.75
C LEU A 442 -3.91 -9.92 26.00
N ILE A 443 -2.75 -10.31 26.51
CA ILE A 443 -2.62 -11.17 27.68
C ILE A 443 -2.05 -10.36 28.84
N ASN A 444 -2.63 -10.51 30.04
CA ASN A 444 -2.02 -10.00 31.27
C ASN A 444 -0.84 -10.89 31.67
N LEU A 445 0.35 -10.58 31.16
CA LEU A 445 1.53 -11.42 31.36
C LEU A 445 1.92 -11.56 32.84
N GLU A 446 1.73 -10.51 33.64
CA GLU A 446 2.07 -10.52 35.07
C GLU A 446 1.17 -11.51 35.83
N LEU A 447 -0.15 -11.39 35.69
CA LEU A 447 -1.10 -12.27 36.37
C LEU A 447 -0.97 -13.73 35.90
N ILE A 448 -0.76 -13.94 34.60
CA ILE A 448 -0.60 -15.30 34.06
C ILE A 448 0.72 -15.93 34.50
N SER A 449 1.78 -15.14 34.70
CA SER A 449 3.03 -15.64 35.28
C SER A 449 2.82 -16.15 36.70
N LEU A 450 2.05 -15.43 37.53
CA LEU A 450 1.69 -15.87 38.89
C LEU A 450 0.89 -17.17 38.87
N ILE A 451 -0.11 -17.27 37.98
CA ILE A 451 -0.93 -18.49 37.82
C ILE A 451 -0.07 -19.68 37.39
N LYS A 452 0.90 -19.48 36.48
CA LYS A 452 1.85 -20.53 36.06
C LYS A 452 2.72 -20.99 37.23
N ALA A 453 3.22 -20.06 38.04
CA ALA A 453 4.04 -20.38 39.21
C ALA A 453 3.25 -21.17 40.26
N GLU A 454 1.97 -20.84 40.48
CA GLU A 454 1.09 -21.56 41.39
C GLU A 454 0.76 -22.97 40.87
N ALA A 455 0.43 -23.10 39.58
CA ALA A 455 0.16 -24.40 38.96
C ALA A 455 1.37 -25.35 39.02
N ALA A 456 2.59 -24.82 38.88
CA ALA A 456 3.82 -25.59 39.02
C ALA A 456 4.00 -26.16 40.44
N LYS A 457 3.61 -25.41 41.48
CA LYS A 457 3.66 -25.87 42.88
C LYS A 457 2.66 -27.00 43.15
N MET A 458 1.46 -26.93 42.57
CA MET A 458 0.43 -27.97 42.71
C MET A 458 0.75 -29.26 41.95
N THR A 459 1.68 -29.24 40.98
CA THR A 459 2.08 -30.44 40.22
C THR A 459 3.24 -31.19 40.90
N GLN A 460 3.86 -30.58 41.91
CA GLN A 460 4.97 -31.17 42.69
C GLN A 460 4.52 -31.73 44.06
N GLN A 461 3.23 -31.60 44.38
CA GLN A 461 2.56 -32.33 45.46
C GLN A 461 1.75 -33.46 44.84
#